data_AF-A0A931SFR0-F1
#
_entry.id   AF-A0A931SFR0-F1
#
_cell.length_a   1.000
_cell.length_b   1.000
_cell.length_c   1.000
_cell.angle_alpha   90.00
_cell.angle_beta   90.00
_cell.angle_gamma   90.00
#
_symmetry.space_group_name_H-M   'P 1'
#
loop_
_entity.id
_entity.type
_entity.pdbx_description
1 polymer ?
#
loop_
_entity_poly.entity_id
_entity_poly.type
_entity_poly.pdbx_seq_one_letter_code
_entity_poly.pdbx_strand_id
1 'polypeptide(L)'
;MEENRPTPLTVLEPRVTDIITSILSDNEARTPVFGARSPLFFDSHQVAVKTGTTQDYKDGWIIGYTPSLVAGVWAGNSDGTPMKKEPGVVMAGPIWHEFMQKSLDELSLRSSSPTP
;
A
#
# COMPACT_ATOMS: atom_id res chain seq x y z
N MET A 1 15.38 2.02 -27.09
CA MET A 1 14.37 2.54 -26.16
C MET A 1 14.99 3.75 -25.49
N GLU A 2 14.43 4.93 -25.73
CA GLU A 2 14.93 6.18 -25.14
C GLU A 2 14.46 6.24 -23.68
N GLU A 3 15.41 6.36 -22.74
CA GLU A 3 15.10 6.39 -21.32
C GLU A 3 14.51 7.76 -20.97
N ASN A 4 13.18 7.84 -20.90
CA ASN A 4 12.49 9.02 -20.40
C ASN A 4 12.81 9.17 -18.91
N ARG A 5 13.73 10.07 -18.57
CA ARG A 5 14.05 10.44 -17.19
C ARG A 5 13.34 11.76 -16.86
N PRO A 6 12.08 11.72 -16.40
CA PRO A 6 11.36 12.95 -16.09
C PRO A 6 12.07 13.69 -14.95
N THR A 7 12.25 15.00 -15.11
CA THR A 7 12.69 15.88 -14.02
C THR A 7 11.62 15.86 -12.92
N PRO A 8 11.97 15.56 -11.65
CA PRO A 8 10.99 15.60 -10.56
C PRO A 8 10.39 17.00 -10.43
N LEU A 9 9.07 17.10 -10.55
CA LEU A 9 8.32 18.34 -10.36
C LEU A 9 7.48 18.20 -9.10
N THR A 10 7.57 19.19 -8.20
CA THR A 10 6.66 19.30 -7.07
C THR A 10 5.29 19.74 -7.57
N VAL A 11 4.32 18.83 -7.52
CA VAL A 11 2.95 19.08 -7.98
C VAL A 11 1.96 19.37 -6.85
N LEU A 12 2.35 19.12 -5.59
CA LEU A 12 1.55 19.35 -4.39
C LEU A 12 2.41 20.00 -3.31
N GLU A 13 1.79 20.85 -2.50
CA GLU A 13 2.44 21.40 -1.30
C GLU A 13 2.65 20.29 -0.24
N PRO A 14 3.78 20.30 0.48
CA PRO A 14 4.07 19.29 1.50
C PRO A 14 2.95 19.12 2.55
N ARG A 15 2.33 20.21 2.98
CA ARG A 15 1.23 20.17 3.97
C ARG A 15 0.04 19.33 3.47
N VAL A 16 -0.25 19.36 2.18
CA VAL A 16 -1.35 18.56 1.59
C VAL A 16 -1.00 17.08 1.65
N THR A 17 0.22 16.71 1.26
CA THR A 17 0.69 15.33 1.31
C THR A 17 0.83 14.78 2.73
N ASP A 18 1.18 15.64 3.70
CA ASP A 18 1.27 15.26 5.11
C ASP A 18 -0.10 14.91 5.69
N ILE A 19 -1.12 15.71 5.39
CA ILE A 19 -2.50 15.44 5.82
C ILE A 19 -3.00 14.12 5.21
N ILE A 20 -2.78 13.92 3.90
CA ILE A 20 -3.16 12.67 3.23
C ILE A 20 -2.44 11.48 3.87
N THR A 21 -1.14 11.59 4.11
CA THR A 21 -0.34 10.52 4.74
C THR A 21 -0.81 10.23 6.16
N SER A 22 -1.14 11.25 6.94
CA SER A 22 -1.70 11.09 8.29
C SER A 22 -3.00 10.29 8.27
N ILE A 23 -3.96 10.68 7.43
CA ILE A 23 -5.24 9.96 7.28
C ILE A 23 -5.00 8.52 6.78
N LEU A 24 -4.10 8.36 5.81
CA LEU A 24 -3.81 7.06 5.22
C LEU A 24 -2.92 6.17 6.09
N SER A 25 -2.40 6.63 7.22
CA SER A 25 -1.58 5.82 8.12
C SER A 25 -2.27 5.48 9.44
N ASP A 26 -3.43 6.08 9.71
CA ASP A 26 -4.14 5.92 10.97
C ASP A 26 -4.83 4.55 11.07
N ASN A 27 -4.27 3.67 11.90
CA ASN A 27 -4.83 2.33 12.15
C ASN A 27 -6.06 2.35 13.07
N GLU A 28 -6.14 3.30 14.00
CA GLU A 28 -7.30 3.41 14.90
C GLU A 28 -8.54 3.78 14.10
N ALA A 29 -8.41 4.75 13.18
CA ALA A 29 -9.49 5.14 12.28
C ALA A 29 -9.98 3.99 11.37
N ARG A 30 -9.12 3.02 11.06
CA ARG A 30 -9.42 1.85 10.20
C ARG A 30 -10.00 0.66 10.94
N THR A 31 -9.68 0.56 12.23
CA THR A 31 -10.00 -0.59 13.07
C THR A 31 -11.49 -0.97 13.04
N PRO A 32 -12.46 -0.03 13.04
CA PRO A 32 -13.89 -0.39 12.98
C PRO A 32 -14.29 -1.18 11.74
N VAL A 33 -13.56 -1.04 10.62
CA VAL A 33 -13.89 -1.67 9.34
C VAL A 33 -13.04 -2.92 9.09
N PHE A 34 -11.73 -2.85 9.39
CA PHE A 34 -10.79 -3.90 9.01
C PHE A 34 -10.28 -4.73 10.19
N GLY A 35 -10.49 -4.26 11.41
CA GLY A 35 -9.86 -4.79 12.62
C GLY A 35 -8.45 -4.22 12.84
N ALA A 36 -8.02 -4.19 14.11
CA ALA A 36 -6.77 -3.55 14.53
C ALA A 36 -5.50 -4.24 14.00
N ARG A 37 -5.61 -5.54 13.66
CA ARG A 37 -4.52 -6.37 13.12
C ARG A 37 -4.89 -6.94 11.74
N SER A 38 -5.48 -6.09 10.91
CA SER A 38 -5.75 -6.42 9.51
C SER A 38 -4.45 -6.53 8.69
N PRO A 39 -4.51 -7.00 7.42
CA PRO A 39 -3.36 -6.95 6.51
C PRO A 39 -2.81 -5.53 6.25
N LEU A 40 -3.46 -4.49 6.75
CA LEU A 40 -3.02 -3.09 6.61
C LEU A 40 -2.12 -2.63 7.78
N PHE A 41 -2.01 -3.44 8.83
CA PHE A 41 -1.26 -3.11 10.05
C PHE A 41 0.17 -3.66 9.99
N PHE A 42 1.13 -2.87 10.48
CA PHE A 42 2.54 -3.24 10.61
C PHE A 42 3.05 -2.80 11.98
N ASP A 43 3.72 -3.67 12.74
CA ASP A 43 4.16 -3.35 14.10
C ASP A 43 5.30 -2.30 14.13
N SER A 44 6.21 -2.36 13.16
CA SER A 44 7.46 -1.55 13.17
C SER A 44 7.49 -0.43 12.14
N HIS A 45 6.44 -0.28 11.33
CA HIS A 45 6.43 0.64 10.20
C HIS A 45 5.12 1.41 10.13
N GLN A 46 5.22 2.74 9.99
CA GLN A 46 4.06 3.54 9.63
C GLN A 46 3.84 3.44 8.12
N VAL A 47 2.76 2.77 7.72
CA VAL A 47 2.44 2.54 6.31
C VAL A 47 1.15 3.27 5.93
N ALA A 48 1.26 4.17 4.95
CA ALA A 48 0.11 4.80 4.36
C ALA A 48 -0.52 3.84 3.34
N VAL A 49 -1.82 3.54 3.43
CA VAL A 49 -2.46 2.57 2.51
C VAL A 49 -3.90 2.92 2.18
N LYS A 50 -4.32 2.63 0.96
CA LYS A 50 -5.70 2.72 0.50
C LYS A 50 -6.16 1.41 -0.11
N THR A 51 -7.36 0.98 0.27
CA THR A 51 -8.05 -0.17 -0.30
C THR A 51 -9.03 0.27 -1.39
N GLY A 52 -9.23 -0.57 -2.40
CA GLY A 52 -10.20 -0.37 -3.48
C GLY A 52 -10.92 -1.67 -3.83
N THR A 53 -12.23 -1.60 -4.06
CA THR A 53 -13.05 -2.71 -4.57
C THR A 53 -13.93 -2.14 -5.66
N THR A 54 -13.92 -2.73 -6.85
CA THR A 54 -14.82 -2.30 -7.93
C THR A 54 -16.21 -2.91 -7.78
N GLN A 55 -17.16 -2.38 -8.55
CA GLN A 55 -18.53 -2.90 -8.59
C GLN A 55 -18.52 -4.38 -8.97
N ASP A 56 -19.49 -5.13 -8.44
CA ASP A 56 -19.64 -6.58 -8.63
C ASP A 56 -18.42 -7.40 -8.19
N TYR A 57 -17.49 -6.84 -7.40
CA TYR A 57 -16.32 -7.55 -6.87
C TYR A 57 -15.41 -8.12 -7.96
N LYS A 58 -15.23 -7.39 -9.06
CA LYS A 58 -14.34 -7.80 -10.15
C LYS A 58 -12.87 -7.59 -9.81
N ASP A 59 -12.58 -6.52 -9.07
CA ASP A 59 -11.22 -6.09 -8.77
C ASP A 59 -11.05 -5.80 -7.28
N GLY A 60 -9.95 -6.30 -6.72
CA GLY A 60 -9.41 -5.90 -5.43
C GLY A 60 -8.10 -5.15 -5.63
N TRP A 61 -8.03 -3.94 -5.09
CA TRP A 61 -6.83 -3.11 -5.11
C TRP A 61 -6.35 -2.80 -3.69
N ILE A 62 -5.04 -2.86 -3.51
CA ILE A 62 -4.35 -2.27 -2.37
C ILE A 62 -3.17 -1.48 -2.91
N ILE A 63 -3.08 -0.20 -2.55
CA ILE A 63 -1.93 0.65 -2.85
C ILE A 63 -1.48 1.28 -1.55
N GLY A 64 -0.20 1.15 -1.23
CA GLY A 64 0.35 1.79 -0.05
C GLY A 64 1.84 2.08 -0.17
N TYR A 65 2.33 2.89 0.76
CA TYR A 65 3.66 3.44 0.71
C TYR A 65 4.22 3.78 2.09
N THR A 66 5.54 3.89 2.12
CA THR A 66 6.40 4.48 3.16
C THR A 66 7.30 5.52 2.47
N PRO A 67 8.11 6.32 3.19
CA PRO A 67 9.06 7.24 2.57
C PRO A 67 10.04 6.57 1.59
N SER A 68 10.30 5.27 1.74
CA SER A 68 11.31 4.52 0.96
C SER A 68 10.73 3.55 -0.07
N LEU A 69 9.42 3.26 -0.03
CA LEU A 69 8.81 2.24 -0.88
C LEU A 69 7.34 2.54 -1.17
N VAL A 70 6.92 2.38 -2.42
CA VAL A 70 5.51 2.32 -2.83
C VAL A 70 5.23 0.99 -3.51
N ALA A 71 4.10 0.36 -3.19
CA ALA A 71 3.68 -0.88 -3.80
C ALA A 71 2.15 -0.91 -3.99
N GLY A 72 1.72 -1.44 -5.14
CA GLY A 72 0.32 -1.69 -5.45
C GLY A 72 0.11 -3.14 -5.85
N VAL A 73 -0.97 -3.74 -5.36
CA VAL A 73 -1.41 -5.08 -5.77
C VAL A 73 -2.84 -5.01 -6.27
N TRP A 74 -3.06 -5.67 -7.40
CA TRP A 74 -4.37 -5.96 -7.95
C TRP A 74 -4.62 -7.46 -7.94
N ALA A 75 -5.85 -7.84 -7.61
CA ALA A 75 -6.35 -9.19 -7.75
C ALA A 75 -7.71 -9.15 -8.45
N GLY A 76 -7.87 -9.95 -9.51
CA GLY A 76 -9.09 -10.07 -10.29
C GLY A 76 -8.92 -11.07 -11.41
N ASN A 77 -10.02 -11.45 -12.07
CA ASN A 77 -9.95 -12.28 -13.27
C ASN A 77 -9.60 -11.38 -14.47
N SER A 78 -8.62 -11.78 -15.27
CA SER A 78 -8.18 -10.99 -16.44
C SER A 78 -9.25 -10.85 -17.53
N ASP A 79 -10.29 -11.68 -17.51
CA ASP A 79 -11.46 -11.60 -18.41
C ASP A 79 -12.60 -10.72 -17.87
N GLY A 80 -12.42 -10.12 -16.69
CA GLY A 80 -13.41 -9.24 -16.05
C GLY A 80 -14.60 -9.96 -15.43
N THR A 81 -14.57 -11.29 -15.33
CA THR A 81 -15.59 -12.04 -14.58
C THR A 81 -15.51 -11.74 -13.09
N PRO A 82 -16.64 -11.64 -12.36
CA PRO A 82 -16.65 -11.38 -10.92
C PRO A 82 -15.84 -12.41 -10.12
N MET A 83 -15.15 -11.93 -9.08
CA MET A 83 -14.54 -12.78 -8.06
C MET A 83 -15.61 -13.23 -7.04
N LYS A 84 -15.19 -13.97 -6.01
CA LYS A 84 -16.03 -14.12 -4.80
C LYS A 84 -16.37 -12.72 -4.25
N LYS A 85 -17.57 -12.55 -3.69
CA LYS A 85 -18.09 -11.27 -3.18
C LYS A 85 -17.36 -10.81 -1.91
N GLU A 86 -16.08 -10.51 -2.04
CA GLU A 86 -15.16 -10.18 -0.96
C GLU A 86 -14.55 -8.80 -1.20
N PRO A 87 -14.27 -8.00 -0.18
CA PRO A 87 -13.66 -6.69 -0.35
C PRO A 87 -12.18 -6.80 -0.80
N GLY A 88 -11.67 -5.74 -1.42
CA GLY A 88 -10.28 -5.69 -1.92
C GLY A 88 -9.20 -5.94 -0.87
N VAL A 89 -9.47 -5.63 0.40
CA VAL A 89 -8.58 -5.97 1.52
C VAL A 89 -8.43 -7.48 1.73
N VAL A 90 -9.46 -8.27 1.40
CA VAL A 90 -9.40 -9.73 1.44
C VAL A 90 -8.72 -10.27 0.17
N MET A 91 -9.04 -9.68 -0.99
CA MET A 91 -8.54 -10.17 -2.28
C MET A 91 -7.04 -9.88 -2.53
N ALA A 92 -6.59 -8.64 -2.27
CA ALA A 92 -5.24 -8.18 -2.56
C ALA A 92 -4.40 -7.90 -1.30
N GLY A 93 -5.05 -7.73 -0.13
CA GLY A 93 -4.39 -7.37 1.13
C GLY A 93 -3.31 -8.36 1.59
N PRO A 94 -3.56 -9.68 1.63
CA PRO A 94 -2.56 -10.64 2.09
C PRO A 94 -1.28 -10.62 1.24
N ILE A 95 -1.43 -10.58 -0.09
CA ILE A 95 -0.30 -10.53 -1.04
C ILE A 95 0.50 -9.25 -0.83
N TRP A 96 -0.19 -8.11 -0.76
CA TRP A 96 0.45 -6.81 -0.56
C TRP A 96 1.17 -6.72 0.79
N HIS A 97 0.54 -7.22 1.86
CA HIS A 97 1.09 -7.21 3.22
C HIS A 97 2.39 -8.02 3.29
N GLU A 98 2.39 -9.25 2.78
CA GLU A 98 3.57 -10.10 2.80
C GLU A 98 4.74 -9.48 2.01
N PHE A 99 4.46 -8.90 0.84
CA PHE A 99 5.47 -8.21 0.05
C PHE A 99 6.05 -6.99 0.80
N MET A 100 5.18 -6.14 1.35
CA MET A 100 5.60 -4.94 2.07
C MET A 100 6.41 -5.30 3.33
N GLN A 101 5.96 -6.27 4.12
CA GLN A 101 6.65 -6.69 5.34
C GLN A 101 8.08 -7.13 5.02
N LYS A 102 8.25 -8.05 4.07
CA LYS A 102 9.57 -8.53 3.64
C LYS A 102 10.45 -7.40 3.11
N SER A 103 9.89 -6.55 2.24
CA SER A 103 10.65 -5.47 1.60
C SER A 103 11.09 -4.40 2.59
N LEU A 104 10.23 -4.03 3.55
CA LEU A 104 10.56 -3.04 4.57
C LEU A 104 11.60 -3.57 5.55
N ASP A 105 11.51 -4.83 5.95
CA ASP A 105 12.53 -5.47 6.79
C ASP A 105 13.91 -5.46 6.10
N GLU A 106 13.97 -5.80 4.80
CA GLU A 106 15.21 -5.74 4.01
C GLU A 106 15.77 -4.31 3.88
N LEU A 107 14.91 -3.31 3.64
CA LEU A 107 15.32 -1.90 3.55
C LEU A 107 15.85 -1.38 4.89
N SER A 108 15.22 -1.77 5.99
CA SER A 108 15.65 -1.43 7.35
C SER A 108 17.03 -2.00 7.67
N LEU A 109 17.29 -3.26 7.30
CA LEU A 109 18.61 -3.90 7.45
C LEU A 109 19.71 -3.20 6.63
N ARG A 110 19.40 -2.78 5.40
CA ARG A 110 20.36 -2.04 4.56
C ARG A 110 20.69 -0.67 5.14
N SER A 111 19.72 0.02 5.73
CA SER A 111 19.93 1.33 6.35
C SER A 111 20.77 1.29 7.63
N SER A 112 20.77 0.15 8.33
CA SER A 112 21.51 -0.06 9.58
C SER A 112 22.91 -0.66 9.40
N SER A 113 23.26 -1.06 8.17
CA SER A 113 24.59 -1.56 7.82
C SER A 113 25.58 -0.39 7.71
N PRO A 114 26.73 -0.38 8.43
CA PRO A 114 27.75 0.65 8.24
C PRO A 114 28.28 0.59 6.81
N THR A 115 28.38 1.73 6.13
CA THR A 115 29.10 1.82 4.85
C THR A 115 30.54 1.32 5.07
N PRO A 116 31.06 0.41 4.23
CA PRO A 116 32.45 -0.04 4.34
C PRO A 116 33.46 1.09 4.14
#